data_AF-A0A0H5DMN2-F1
#
_entry.id   AF-A0A0H5DMN2-F1
#
_cell.length_a   1.000
_cell.length_b   1.000
_cell.length_c   1.000
_cell.angle_alpha   90.00
_cell.angle_beta   90.00
_cell.angle_gamma   90.00
#
_symmetry.space_group_name_H-M   'P 1'
#
loop_
_entity.id
_entity.type
_entity.pdbx_description
1 polymer ?
#
loop_
_entity_poly.entity_id
_entity_poly.type
_entity_poly.pdbx_seq_one_letter_code
_entity_poly.pdbx_strand_id
1 'polypeptide(L)'
;MRIKKSFFGGQVVYLPRSIVDSTKMDALYVSAPFYFDDDFQVCYGEHYNIVFPLLVPLYKQEAELVEKKGWNAFEQFLLDNEVGNLSDMNRKPFVW
;
A
#
# COMPACT_ATOMS: atom_id res chain seq x y z
N MET A 1 26.24 3.76 1.87
CA MET A 1 25.48 5.02 1.72
C MET A 1 23.99 4.69 1.72
N ARG A 2 23.22 5.05 2.76
CA ARG A 2 21.75 4.86 2.78
C ARG A 2 21.13 5.99 1.95
N ILE A 3 20.40 5.65 0.89
CA ILE A 3 19.63 6.63 0.12
C ILE A 3 18.44 7.05 0.98
N LYS A 4 18.28 8.36 1.24
CA LYS A 4 17.05 8.90 1.84
C LYS A 4 15.98 8.87 0.76
N LYS A 5 15.05 7.92 0.85
CA LYS A 5 13.93 7.78 -0.10
C LYS A 5 12.62 8.00 0.66
N SER A 6 11.84 8.97 0.21
CA SER A 6 10.48 9.19 0.69
C SER A 6 9.51 8.30 -0.08
N PHE A 7 8.42 7.90 0.57
CA PHE A 7 7.32 7.18 -0.05
C PHE A 7 6.23 8.16 -0.47
N PHE A 8 5.59 7.88 -1.60
CA PHE A 8 4.49 8.68 -2.13
C PHE A 8 3.22 7.83 -2.23
N GLY A 9 2.06 8.43 -1.98
CA GLY A 9 0.77 7.74 -2.18
C GLY A 9 0.65 7.22 -3.61
N GLY A 10 0.13 6.01 -3.77
CA GLY A 10 0.05 5.32 -5.05
C GLY A 10 1.32 4.55 -5.45
N GLN A 11 2.41 4.66 -4.69
CA GLN A 11 3.67 4.00 -5.00
C GLN A 11 3.62 2.50 -4.69
N VAL A 12 4.23 1.70 -5.56
CA VAL A 12 4.58 0.30 -5.31
C VAL A 12 6.04 0.16 -4.88
N VAL A 13 6.28 -0.69 -3.88
CA VAL A 13 7.61 -0.99 -3.33
C VAL A 13 7.81 -2.49 -3.31
N TYR A 14 8.67 -3.00 -4.18
CA TYR A 14 9.07 -4.41 -4.17
C TYR A 14 10.08 -4.68 -3.06
N LEU A 15 9.88 -5.80 -2.38
CA LEU A 15 10.77 -6.31 -1.35
C LEU A 15 11.65 -7.42 -1.93
N PRO A 16 12.88 -7.60 -1.42
CA PRO A 16 13.77 -8.67 -1.89
C PRO A 16 13.32 -10.07 -1.44
N ARG A 17 12.27 -10.17 -0.61
CA ARG A 17 11.70 -11.39 -0.05
C ARG A 17 10.26 -11.13 0.39
N SER A 18 9.51 -12.18 0.70
CA SER A 18 8.19 -12.06 1.32
C SER A 18 8.22 -11.22 2.60
N ILE A 19 7.12 -10.51 2.88
CA ILE A 19 6.95 -9.68 4.07
C ILE A 19 7.13 -10.52 5.35
N VAL A 20 6.50 -11.70 5.38
CA VAL A 20 6.69 -12.75 6.39
C VAL A 20 6.72 -14.12 5.69
N ASP A 21 7.32 -15.12 6.34
CA ASP A 21 7.60 -16.43 5.73
C ASP A 21 6.32 -17.23 5.38
N SER A 22 5.18 -16.92 6.00
CA SER A 22 3.91 -17.62 5.78
C SER A 22 3.14 -17.16 4.54
N THR A 23 3.59 -16.10 3.84
CA THR A 23 2.92 -15.57 2.65
C THR A 23 3.89 -15.39 1.48
N LYS A 24 3.34 -15.29 0.26
CA LYS A 24 4.08 -14.95 -0.96
C LYS A 24 3.96 -13.46 -1.33
N MET A 25 3.37 -12.64 -0.45
CA MET A 25 3.33 -11.19 -0.63
C MET A 25 4.72 -10.60 -0.43
N ASP A 26 5.26 -10.03 -1.49
CA ASP A 26 6.64 -9.52 -1.62
C ASP A 26 6.66 -8.09 -2.17
N ALA A 27 5.53 -7.40 -2.16
CA ALA A 27 5.40 -6.00 -2.52
C ALA A 27 4.51 -5.23 -1.53
N LEU A 28 4.67 -3.91 -1.49
CA LEU A 28 3.88 -2.99 -0.68
C LEU A 28 3.31 -1.88 -1.57
N TYR A 29 2.02 -1.63 -1.45
CA TYR A 29 1.38 -0.43 -1.98
C TYR A 29 1.29 0.64 -0.88
N VAL A 30 1.67 1.87 -1.22
CA VAL A 30 1.64 3.02 -0.29
C VAL A 30 0.31 3.73 -0.46
N SER A 31 -0.54 3.71 0.57
CA SER A 31 -1.85 4.34 0.57
C SER A 31 -1.99 5.34 1.72
N ALA A 32 -3.06 6.14 1.70
CA ALA A 32 -3.54 6.86 2.87
C ALA A 32 -3.98 5.85 3.96
N PRO A 33 -3.88 6.18 5.26
CA PRO A 33 -4.25 5.29 6.34
C PRO A 33 -5.77 5.26 6.57
N PHE A 34 -6.51 4.82 5.55
CA PHE A 34 -7.98 4.86 5.49
C PHE A 34 -8.71 3.96 6.52
N TYR A 35 -8.00 3.13 7.28
CA TYR A 35 -8.58 2.42 8.43
C TYR A 35 -8.74 3.31 9.68
N PHE A 36 -8.10 4.48 9.67
CA PHE A 36 -8.11 5.46 10.76
C PHE A 36 -8.90 6.69 10.33
N ASP A 37 -9.29 7.50 11.30
CA ASP A 37 -9.93 8.79 11.07
C ASP A 37 -9.01 9.73 10.25
N ASP A 38 -9.60 10.67 9.51
CA ASP A 38 -8.85 11.57 8.61
C ASP A 38 -7.79 12.42 9.34
N ASP A 39 -7.98 12.69 10.64
CA ASP A 39 -7.03 13.43 11.46
C ASP A 39 -5.77 12.61 11.84
N PHE A 40 -5.79 11.29 11.61
CA PHE A 40 -4.63 10.41 11.80
C PHE A 40 -3.58 10.57 10.70
N GLN A 41 -3.98 11.03 9.51
CA GLN A 41 -3.13 11.03 8.31
C GLN A 41 -1.92 11.95 8.44
N VAL A 42 -2.06 13.06 9.17
CA VAL A 42 -1.05 14.11 9.27
C VAL A 42 -0.91 14.61 10.71
N CYS A 43 0.28 14.50 11.27
CA CYS A 43 0.64 15.24 12.47
C CYS A 43 1.22 16.61 12.06
N TYR A 44 0.48 17.67 12.37
CA TYR A 44 0.88 19.05 12.11
C TYR A 44 1.83 19.54 13.21
N GLY A 45 3.03 19.96 12.82
CA GLY A 45 4.02 20.55 13.71
C GLY A 45 4.33 22.00 13.36
N GLU A 46 5.03 22.71 14.25
CA GLU A 46 5.36 24.13 14.06
C GLU A 46 6.27 24.40 12.84
N HIS A 47 7.10 23.43 12.46
CA HIS A 47 8.07 23.57 11.38
C HIS A 47 7.89 22.57 10.23
N TYR A 48 7.30 21.41 10.53
CA TYR A 48 7.13 20.32 9.57
C TYR A 48 5.83 19.57 9.86
N ASN A 49 5.21 19.06 8.79
CA ASN A 49 4.11 18.11 8.88
C ASN A 49 4.66 16.70 8.67
N ILE A 50 4.16 15.75 9.46
CA ILE A 50 4.51 14.33 9.35
C ILE A 50 3.31 13.60 8.77
N VAL A 51 3.49 12.95 7.61
CA VAL A 51 2.45 12.13 6.96
C VAL A 51 2.66 10.66 7.34
N PHE A 52 1.58 9.98 7.73
CA PHE A 52 1.60 8.56 8.08
C PHE A 52 1.02 7.72 6.93
N PRO A 53 1.85 7.07 6.09
CA PRO A 53 1.34 6.18 5.07
C PRO A 53 0.91 4.83 5.65
N LEU A 54 -0.11 4.22 5.06
CA LEU A 54 -0.42 2.82 5.25
C LEU A 54 0.26 1.99 4.17
N LEU A 55 0.97 0.95 4.59
CA LEU A 55 1.63 0.00 3.70
C LEU A 55 0.75 -1.23 3.54
N VAL A 56 0.22 -1.41 2.33
CA VAL A 56 -0.69 -2.50 1.99
C VAL A 56 0.11 -3.65 1.37
N PRO A 57 0.11 -4.86 1.97
CA PRO A 57 0.71 -6.05 1.39
C PRO A 57 0.09 -6.44 0.05
N LEU A 58 0.94 -6.59 -0.96
CA LEU A 58 0.57 -7.07 -2.28
C LEU A 58 1.37 -8.31 -2.66
N TYR A 59 0.73 -9.20 -3.42
CA TYR A 59 1.46 -10.15 -4.25
C TYR A 59 2.13 -9.42 -5.41
N LYS A 60 3.28 -9.91 -5.87
CA LYS A 60 3.99 -9.38 -7.05
C LYS A 60 3.07 -9.11 -8.25
N GLN A 61 2.17 -10.04 -8.56
CA GLN A 61 1.25 -9.91 -9.69
C GLN A 61 0.27 -8.74 -9.53
N GLU A 62 -0.17 -8.46 -8.30
CA GLU A 62 -1.03 -7.31 -8.00
C GLU A 62 -0.24 -6.02 -8.16
N ALA A 63 0.98 -5.97 -7.64
CA ALA A 63 1.88 -4.84 -7.80
C ALA A 63 2.16 -4.51 -9.28
N GLU A 64 2.41 -5.52 -10.10
CA GLU A 64 2.57 -5.37 -11.55
C GLU A 64 1.30 -4.83 -12.23
N LEU A 65 0.11 -5.25 -11.78
CA LEU A 65 -1.17 -4.72 -12.27
C LEU A 65 -1.38 -3.26 -11.88
N VAL A 66 -1.03 -2.88 -10.63
CA VAL A 66 -1.09 -1.49 -10.17
C VAL A 66 -0.17 -0.60 -11.00
N GLU A 67 1.07 -1.03 -11.25
CA GLU A 67 2.01 -0.27 -12.08
C GLU A 67 1.54 -0.15 -13.53
N LYS A 68 0.91 -1.21 -14.08
CA LYS A 68 0.42 -1.22 -15.45
C LYS A 68 -0.83 -0.36 -15.65
N LYS A 69 -1.79 -0.42 -14.72
CA LYS A 69 -3.11 0.23 -14.85
C LYS A 69 -3.20 1.58 -14.12
N GLY A 70 -2.25 1.87 -13.26
CA GLY A 70 -2.24 3.04 -12.39
C GLY A 70 -2.98 2.82 -11.07
N TRP A 71 -2.56 3.57 -10.06
CA TRP A 71 -3.08 3.49 -8.69
C TRP A 71 -4.58 3.85 -8.60
N ASN A 72 -5.05 4.83 -9.37
CA ASN A 72 -6.48 5.18 -9.44
C ASN A 72 -7.36 3.99 -9.79
N ALA A 73 -6.93 3.18 -10.77
CA ALA A 73 -7.69 2.02 -11.22
C ALA A 73 -7.71 0.93 -10.15
N PHE A 74 -6.62 0.80 -9.38
CA PHE A 74 -6.55 -0.14 -8.27
C PHE A 74 -7.46 0.27 -7.12
N GLU A 75 -7.43 1.52 -6.71
CA GLU A 75 -8.31 2.01 -5.63
C GLU A 75 -9.78 1.93 -6.02
N GLN A 76 -10.12 2.24 -7.28
CA GLN A 76 -11.48 2.03 -7.78
C GLN A 76 -11.87 0.55 -7.75
N PHE A 77 -10.98 -0.36 -8.16
CA PHE A 77 -11.23 -1.80 -8.05
C PHE A 77 -11.49 -2.24 -6.60
N LEU A 78 -10.72 -1.74 -5.63
CA LEU A 78 -10.92 -2.06 -4.22
C LEU A 78 -12.30 -1.61 -3.72
N LEU A 79 -12.73 -0.40 -4.12
CA LEU A 79 -14.05 0.15 -3.79
C LEU A 79 -15.17 -0.67 -4.45
N ASP A 80 -15.07 -0.93 -5.76
CA ASP A 80 -16.09 -1.64 -6.53
C ASP A 80 -16.31 -3.08 -6.06
N ASN A 81 -15.29 -3.70 -5.44
CA ASN A 81 -15.33 -5.07 -4.95
C ASN A 81 -15.46 -5.17 -3.42
N GLU A 82 -15.72 -4.05 -2.74
CA GLU A 82 -15.92 -3.98 -1.28
C GLU A 82 -14.81 -4.69 -0.49
N VAL A 83 -13.55 -4.52 -0.92
CA VAL A 83 -12.42 -5.23 -0.32
C VAL A 83 -12.16 -4.71 1.09
N GLY A 84 -12.56 -5.48 2.11
CA GLY A 84 -12.55 -5.02 3.50
C GLY A 84 -11.22 -5.08 4.25
N ASN A 85 -10.43 -6.15 4.09
CA ASN A 85 -9.19 -6.35 4.86
C ASN A 85 -7.97 -6.51 3.94
N LEU A 86 -7.39 -5.39 3.53
CA LEU A 86 -6.14 -5.32 2.76
C LEU A 86 -4.91 -5.81 3.53
N SER A 87 -4.98 -5.93 4.86
CA SER A 87 -3.89 -6.42 5.69
C SER A 87 -3.94 -7.94 5.92
N ASP A 88 -4.97 -8.63 5.40
CA ASP A 88 -5.05 -10.09 5.45
C ASP A 88 -3.98 -10.71 4.54
N MET A 89 -2.90 -11.19 5.13
CA MET A 89 -1.79 -11.83 4.40
C MET A 89 -2.11 -13.24 3.88
N ASN A 90 -3.27 -13.79 4.21
CA ASN A 90 -3.75 -15.10 3.77
C ASN A 90 -4.88 -15.01 2.72
N ARG A 91 -5.28 -13.79 2.33
CA ARG A 91 -6.30 -13.58 1.29
C ARG A 91 -5.82 -14.14 -0.06
N LYS A 92 -6.75 -14.49 -0.93
CA LYS A 92 -6.43 -14.83 -2.32
C LYS A 92 -5.91 -13.58 -3.07
N PRO A 93 -5.02 -13.76 -4.06
CA PRO A 93 -4.63 -12.66 -4.93
C PRO A 93 -5.83 -12.05 -5.64
N PHE A 94 -5.83 -10.73 -5.81
CA PHE A 94 -6.79 -10.00 -6.61
C PHE A 94 -6.61 -10.30 -8.09
N VAL A 95 -7.72 -10.32 -8.82
CA VAL A 95 -7.76 -10.51 -10.27
C VAL A 95 -8.68 -9.45 -10.84
N TRP A 96 -8.14 -8.59 -11.71
CA TRP A 96 -8.86 -7.47 -12.30
C TRP A 96 -8.20 -6.99 -13.57
#